data_AF-A0A0D6PHP1-F1
#
_entry.id   AF-A0A0D6PHP1-F1
#
_cell.length_a   1.000
_cell.length_b   1.000
_cell.length_c   1.000
_cell.angle_alpha   90.00
_cell.angle_beta   90.00
_cell.angle_gamma   90.00
#
_symmetry.space_group_name_H-M   'P 1'
#
loop_
_entity.id
_entity.type
_entity.pdbx_description
1 polymer ?
#
loop_
_entity_poly.entity_id
_entity_poly.type
_entity_poly.pdbx_seq_one_letter_code
_entity_poly.pdbx_strand_id
1 'polypeptide(L)'
;MSTQPKKWIQAEIESLDPEIDYVRIWQLSSCYDSSEFMSNLMYALTFPNFVVTEWGSTAVWREDGGKVVERATSRVEQTQSTNSLWWWYGPHDERTKKSVDGINRLHAYWAKQYPGMFSYNDDYIYVCAFSAVLLHRFRLRLGLPGVSEKEKIASHKFWGELSKLFRSENDMPLHGYPEDFDGCLRFCEEYETAPKPKPERGNLIASAIYEQFVFRYFPEELHWLGHQLIRSLALPTTLETMQIDPPLPMAKEILPKLVGFILWYKDTYEDDPPRSYIEMREAMSQEQRRAVMDSIRKLDKQFPAHFASLYKDDPKFAGCPFHAALPSYEGEIEFKPSVTVRDIEAVVSGDVGVAKAG
;
A
#
# COMPACT_ATOMS: atom_id res chain seq x y z
N MET A 1 -2.13 -14.93 39.11
CA MET A 1 -0.79 -14.95 38.48
C MET A 1 -0.96 -14.44 37.07
N SER A 2 -0.44 -13.27 36.74
CA SER A 2 -0.43 -12.79 35.36
C SER A 2 0.62 -13.59 34.60
N THR A 3 0.22 -14.41 33.64
CA THR A 3 1.16 -15.10 32.76
C THR A 3 1.84 -14.07 31.87
N GLN A 4 3.17 -14.06 31.79
CA GLN A 4 3.87 -13.20 30.84
C GLN A 4 3.39 -13.50 29.41
N PRO A 5 3.29 -12.48 28.54
CA PRO A 5 2.85 -12.67 27.18
C PRO A 5 3.82 -13.57 26.41
N LYS A 6 3.29 -14.38 25.49
CA LYS A 6 4.06 -15.29 24.64
C LYS A 6 4.67 -14.52 23.48
N LYS A 7 5.95 -14.16 23.64
CA LYS A 7 6.75 -13.40 22.66
C LYS A 7 7.65 -14.32 21.83
N TRP A 8 7.02 -15.14 20.97
CA TRP A 8 7.73 -16.16 20.20
C TRP A 8 8.33 -15.64 18.89
N ILE A 9 7.75 -14.62 18.27
CA ILE A 9 8.20 -14.10 16.97
C ILE A 9 9.61 -13.52 17.10
N GLN A 10 9.81 -12.65 18.10
CA GLN A 10 11.11 -12.02 18.34
C GLN A 10 12.18 -13.07 18.72
N ALA A 11 11.82 -14.04 19.55
CA ALA A 11 12.72 -15.13 19.92
C ALA A 11 13.13 -15.99 18.70
N GLU A 12 12.22 -16.21 17.75
CA GLU A 12 12.52 -16.90 16.51
C GLU A 12 13.45 -16.07 15.62
N ILE A 13 13.16 -14.77 15.40
CA ILE A 13 14.04 -13.85 14.64
C ILE A 13 15.46 -13.85 15.22
N GLU A 14 15.59 -13.83 16.55
CA GLU A 14 16.89 -13.86 17.23
C GLU A 14 17.67 -15.15 16.98
N SER A 15 17.01 -16.26 16.68
CA SER A 15 17.65 -17.55 16.39
C SER A 15 18.12 -17.72 14.93
N LEU A 16 17.58 -16.92 14.00
CA LEU A 16 17.79 -17.05 12.56
C LEU A 16 19.03 -16.28 12.05
N ASP A 17 19.65 -16.73 10.96
CA ASP A 17 20.73 -16.00 10.29
C ASP A 17 20.14 -15.06 9.22
N PRO A 18 20.27 -13.73 9.34
CA PRO A 18 19.66 -12.81 8.38
C PRO A 18 20.26 -12.85 6.97
N GLU A 19 21.42 -13.49 6.77
CA GLU A 19 21.99 -13.68 5.45
C GLU A 19 21.39 -14.89 4.70
N ILE A 20 20.88 -15.88 5.46
CA ILE A 20 20.38 -17.16 4.95
C ILE A 20 18.86 -17.22 5.06
N ASP A 21 18.32 -16.88 6.22
CA ASP A 21 16.92 -17.03 6.62
C ASP A 21 16.12 -15.73 6.44
N TYR A 22 16.59 -14.79 5.64
CA TYR A 22 15.97 -13.47 5.46
C TYR A 22 14.49 -13.54 5.06
N VAL A 23 14.08 -14.56 4.28
CA VAL A 23 12.67 -14.77 3.93
C VAL A 23 11.85 -15.06 5.19
N ARG A 24 12.35 -15.93 6.08
CA ARG A 24 11.63 -16.27 7.31
C ARG A 24 11.57 -15.09 8.27
N ILE A 25 12.66 -14.35 8.42
CA ILE A 25 12.66 -13.11 9.23
C ILE A 25 11.64 -12.11 8.67
N TRP A 26 11.62 -11.89 7.35
CA TRP A 26 10.64 -10.99 6.73
C TRP A 26 9.20 -11.47 6.92
N GLN A 27 8.92 -12.77 6.77
CA GLN A 27 7.59 -13.35 7.06
C GLN A 27 7.16 -13.02 8.49
N LEU A 28 8.04 -13.28 9.46
CA LEU A 28 7.79 -13.04 10.88
C LEU A 28 7.48 -11.56 11.17
N SER A 29 8.26 -10.63 10.59
CA SER A 29 8.10 -9.19 10.79
C SER A 29 6.90 -8.57 10.04
N SER A 30 6.43 -9.17 8.95
CA SER A 30 5.45 -8.53 8.05
C SER A 30 4.09 -9.23 7.96
N CYS A 31 4.01 -10.54 8.22
CA CYS A 31 2.80 -11.34 7.94
C CYS A 31 1.97 -11.66 9.20
N TYR A 32 2.54 -11.52 10.39
CA TYR A 32 1.90 -11.96 11.63
C TYR A 32 1.08 -10.86 12.29
N ASP A 33 1.55 -9.62 12.28
CA ASP A 33 0.91 -8.54 13.04
C ASP A 33 -0.12 -7.70 12.27
N SER A 34 -0.53 -8.14 11.08
CA SER A 34 -1.38 -7.36 10.18
C SER A 34 -2.88 -7.62 10.40
N SER A 35 -3.63 -6.57 10.77
CA SER A 35 -5.09 -6.52 10.67
C SER A 35 -5.53 -5.88 9.35
N GLU A 36 -6.79 -6.05 8.95
CA GLU A 36 -7.32 -5.37 7.74
C GLU A 36 -7.23 -3.84 7.87
N PHE A 37 -7.53 -3.31 9.07
CA PHE A 37 -7.41 -1.87 9.36
C PHE A 37 -5.97 -1.39 9.18
N MET A 38 -5.00 -2.07 9.82
CA MET A 38 -3.59 -1.67 9.73
C MET A 38 -3.05 -1.81 8.30
N SER A 39 -3.43 -2.88 7.59
CA SER A 39 -3.02 -3.09 6.20
C SER A 39 -3.55 -2.00 5.28
N ASN A 40 -4.81 -1.58 5.46
CA ASN A 40 -5.39 -0.48 4.69
C ASN A 40 -4.79 0.88 5.10
N LEU A 41 -4.54 1.11 6.39
CA LEU A 41 -3.82 2.32 6.84
C LEU A 41 -2.43 2.40 6.19
N MET A 42 -1.67 1.32 6.21
CA MET A 42 -0.35 1.28 5.57
C MET A 42 -0.46 1.49 4.06
N TYR A 43 -1.47 0.92 3.39
CA TYR A 43 -1.73 1.21 1.97
C TYR A 43 -1.98 2.71 1.76
N ALA A 44 -2.84 3.32 2.58
CA ALA A 44 -3.15 4.73 2.48
C ALA A 44 -1.90 5.59 2.66
N LEU A 45 -1.03 5.26 3.61
CA LEU A 45 0.20 6.03 3.89
C LEU A 45 1.30 5.87 2.84
N THR A 46 1.27 4.79 2.04
CA THR A 46 2.40 4.42 1.17
C THR A 46 2.09 4.60 -0.30
N PHE A 47 0.89 4.23 -0.75
CA PHE A 47 0.53 4.28 -2.16
C PHE A 47 0.71 5.67 -2.78
N PRO A 48 0.29 6.78 -2.13
CA PRO A 48 0.51 8.12 -2.67
C PRO A 48 1.97 8.47 -2.91
N ASN A 49 2.91 7.91 -2.12
CA ASN A 49 4.34 8.15 -2.30
C ASN A 49 4.84 7.60 -3.64
N PHE A 50 4.19 6.57 -4.19
CA PHE A 50 4.60 5.88 -5.42
C PHE A 50 4.04 6.50 -6.70
N VAL A 51 3.19 7.54 -6.58
CA VAL A 51 2.53 8.19 -7.72
C VAL A 51 2.71 9.71 -7.71
N VAL A 52 3.71 10.20 -6.98
CA VAL A 52 4.08 11.62 -6.83
C VAL A 52 4.57 12.30 -8.11
N THR A 53 4.69 11.56 -9.21
CA THR A 53 5.21 12.01 -10.50
C THR A 53 4.06 12.22 -11.51
N GLU A 54 4.29 13.06 -12.53
CA GLU A 54 3.30 13.29 -13.59
C GLU A 54 3.00 12.00 -14.36
N TRP A 55 4.03 11.21 -14.66
CA TRP A 55 3.89 9.95 -15.37
C TRP A 55 3.21 8.87 -14.53
N GLY A 56 3.59 8.74 -13.25
CA GLY A 56 2.99 7.78 -12.33
C GLY A 56 1.51 8.09 -12.08
N SER A 57 1.17 9.36 -11.84
CA SER A 57 -0.22 9.78 -11.63
C SER A 57 -1.07 9.65 -12.90
N THR A 58 -0.51 9.93 -14.08
CA THR A 58 -1.22 9.73 -15.36
C THR A 58 -1.58 8.26 -15.59
N ALA A 59 -0.66 7.33 -15.35
CA ALA A 59 -0.93 5.90 -15.54
C ALA A 59 -1.99 5.34 -14.56
N VAL A 60 -2.06 5.89 -13.35
CA VAL A 60 -2.99 5.42 -12.31
C VAL A 60 -4.37 6.07 -12.43
N TRP A 61 -4.42 7.40 -12.53
CA TRP A 61 -5.67 8.17 -12.64
C TRP A 61 -6.31 8.01 -14.02
N ARG A 62 -5.47 7.98 -15.07
CA ARG A 62 -5.91 7.96 -16.47
C ARG A 62 -6.72 9.22 -16.78
N GLU A 63 -7.90 9.07 -17.37
CA GLU A 63 -8.82 10.18 -17.66
C GLU A 63 -10.06 10.18 -16.75
N ASP A 64 -10.36 9.06 -16.08
CA ASP A 64 -11.65 8.80 -15.42
C ASP A 64 -11.52 8.47 -13.92
N GLY A 65 -10.31 8.55 -13.37
CA GLY A 65 -10.01 8.13 -11.99
C GLY A 65 -9.64 6.66 -11.85
N GLY A 66 -9.98 5.83 -12.84
CA GLY A 66 -9.69 4.41 -12.85
C GLY A 66 -10.04 3.69 -11.54
N LYS A 67 -9.19 2.71 -11.17
CA LYS A 67 -9.46 1.85 -10.00
C LYS A 67 -9.47 2.59 -8.66
N VAL A 68 -8.82 3.74 -8.54
CA VAL A 68 -8.73 4.44 -7.24
C VAL A 68 -10.05 5.08 -6.85
N VAL A 69 -10.96 5.30 -7.82
CA VAL A 69 -12.34 5.73 -7.58
C VAL A 69 -13.31 4.56 -7.77
N GLU A 70 -13.32 3.94 -8.95
CA GLU A 70 -14.37 2.99 -9.36
C GLU A 70 -14.36 1.65 -8.61
N ARG A 71 -13.20 1.26 -8.09
CA ARG A 71 -12.97 -0.03 -7.42
C ARG A 71 -12.03 0.16 -6.23
N ALA A 72 -12.21 1.24 -5.48
CA ALA A 72 -11.24 1.72 -4.50
C ALA A 72 -10.88 0.66 -3.44
N THR A 73 -11.88 0.00 -2.87
CA THR A 73 -11.72 -1.07 -1.87
C THR A 73 -11.17 -2.35 -2.50
N SER A 74 -11.70 -2.77 -3.66
CA SER A 74 -11.16 -3.93 -4.39
C SER A 74 -9.69 -3.74 -4.77
N ARG A 75 -9.29 -2.52 -5.12
CA ARG A 75 -7.91 -2.18 -5.44
C ARG A 75 -7.00 -2.38 -4.23
N VAL A 76 -7.40 -1.87 -3.06
CA VAL A 76 -6.63 -2.07 -1.82
C VAL A 76 -6.50 -3.56 -1.53
N GLU A 77 -7.61 -4.31 -1.58
CA GLU A 77 -7.61 -5.76 -1.35
C GLU A 77 -6.69 -6.50 -2.33
N GLN A 78 -6.75 -6.18 -3.63
CA GLN A 78 -5.89 -6.80 -4.64
C GLN A 78 -4.41 -6.54 -4.34
N THR A 79 -4.03 -5.31 -4.00
CA THR A 79 -2.65 -4.97 -3.65
C THR A 79 -2.21 -5.68 -2.36
N GLN A 80 -3.03 -5.68 -1.32
CA GLN A 80 -2.69 -6.31 -0.03
C GLN A 80 -2.58 -7.83 -0.14
N SER A 81 -3.47 -8.50 -0.87
CA SER A 81 -3.38 -9.94 -1.13
C SER A 81 -2.12 -10.29 -1.93
N THR A 82 -1.76 -9.47 -2.92
CA THR A 82 -0.54 -9.64 -3.72
C THR A 82 0.72 -9.47 -2.87
N ASN A 83 0.78 -8.41 -2.07
CA ASN A 83 1.88 -8.16 -1.13
C ASN A 83 2.02 -9.30 -0.11
N SER A 84 0.89 -9.75 0.47
CA SER A 84 0.87 -10.86 1.42
C SER A 84 1.40 -12.16 0.80
N LEU A 85 1.05 -12.44 -0.47
CA LEU A 85 1.59 -13.57 -1.22
C LEU A 85 3.11 -13.47 -1.31
N TRP A 86 3.63 -12.30 -1.71
CA TRP A 86 5.07 -12.10 -1.85
C TRP A 86 5.79 -12.25 -0.51
N TRP A 87 5.32 -11.56 0.53
CA TRP A 87 5.93 -11.59 1.87
C TRP A 87 5.93 -12.99 2.48
N TRP A 88 4.87 -13.77 2.22
CA TRP A 88 4.77 -15.13 2.71
C TRP A 88 5.65 -16.11 1.95
N TYR A 89 5.68 -16.07 0.61
CA TYR A 89 6.40 -17.09 -0.17
C TYR A 89 7.84 -16.70 -0.51
N GLY A 90 8.15 -15.41 -0.50
CA GLY A 90 9.46 -14.88 -0.83
C GLY A 90 9.78 -14.87 -2.33
N PRO A 91 10.89 -14.20 -2.72
CA PRO A 91 11.21 -13.89 -4.11
C PRO A 91 11.59 -15.12 -4.96
N HIS A 92 11.96 -16.23 -4.33
CA HIS A 92 12.43 -17.42 -5.03
C HIS A 92 11.33 -18.46 -5.31
N ASP A 93 10.16 -18.30 -4.71
CA ASP A 93 9.02 -19.20 -4.90
C ASP A 93 8.29 -18.92 -6.22
N GLU A 94 7.86 -20.00 -6.90
CA GLU A 94 7.18 -19.92 -8.20
C GLU A 94 5.85 -19.15 -8.13
N ARG A 95 5.16 -19.15 -6.99
CA ARG A 95 3.93 -18.36 -6.80
C ARG A 95 4.23 -16.87 -6.85
N THR A 96 5.30 -16.44 -6.18
CA THR A 96 5.76 -15.03 -6.21
C THR A 96 6.19 -14.65 -7.61
N LYS A 97 7.02 -15.46 -8.27
CA LYS A 97 7.47 -15.18 -9.64
C LYS A 97 6.30 -15.04 -10.62
N LYS A 98 5.30 -15.94 -10.53
CA LYS A 98 4.09 -15.89 -11.35
C LYS A 98 3.26 -14.63 -11.07
N SER A 99 3.13 -14.23 -9.81
CA SER A 99 2.42 -13.02 -9.43
C SER A 99 3.13 -11.76 -9.96
N VAL A 100 4.46 -11.69 -9.84
CA VAL A 100 5.27 -10.58 -10.39
C VAL A 100 5.23 -10.55 -11.91
N ASP A 101 5.25 -11.70 -12.60
CA ASP A 101 5.04 -11.75 -14.06
C ASP A 101 3.68 -11.15 -14.45
N GLY A 102 2.63 -11.45 -13.68
CA GLY A 102 1.31 -10.81 -13.84
C GLY A 102 1.39 -9.28 -13.76
N ILE A 103 2.15 -8.74 -12.80
CA ILE A 103 2.36 -7.28 -12.66
C ILE A 103 3.14 -6.72 -13.86
N ASN A 104 4.22 -7.37 -14.27
CA ASN A 104 5.01 -6.95 -15.44
C ASN A 104 4.14 -6.91 -16.70
N ARG A 105 3.26 -7.92 -16.90
CA ARG A 105 2.29 -7.94 -18.00
C ARG A 105 1.25 -6.84 -17.89
N LEU A 106 0.79 -6.51 -16.68
CA LEU A 106 -0.13 -5.40 -16.44
C LEU A 106 0.53 -4.05 -16.78
N HIS A 107 1.77 -3.84 -16.35
CA HIS A 107 2.55 -2.65 -16.69
C HIS A 107 2.79 -2.57 -18.20
N ALA A 108 3.18 -3.66 -18.85
CA ALA A 108 3.36 -3.70 -20.30
C ALA A 108 2.07 -3.43 -21.08
N TYR A 109 0.91 -3.87 -20.57
CA TYR A 109 -0.39 -3.54 -21.15
C TYR A 109 -0.67 -2.03 -21.09
N TRP A 110 -0.45 -1.40 -19.93
CA TRP A 110 -0.70 0.04 -19.76
C TRP A 110 0.36 0.89 -20.46
N ALA A 111 1.61 0.46 -20.55
CA ALA A 111 2.67 1.14 -21.30
C ALA A 111 2.32 1.30 -22.79
N LYS A 112 1.58 0.35 -23.38
CA LYS A 112 1.08 0.49 -24.77
C LYS A 112 0.07 1.63 -24.94
N GLN A 113 -0.66 1.98 -23.88
CA GLN A 113 -1.67 3.04 -23.88
C GLN A 113 -1.09 4.39 -23.44
N TYR A 114 -0.06 4.35 -22.60
CA TYR A 114 0.64 5.50 -22.07
C TYR A 114 2.15 5.36 -22.30
N PRO A 115 2.63 5.44 -23.56
CA PRO A 115 4.05 5.22 -23.88
C PRO A 115 4.97 6.17 -23.11
N GLY A 116 6.07 5.63 -22.59
CA GLY A 116 7.06 6.35 -21.79
C GLY A 116 6.71 6.45 -20.31
N MET A 117 5.45 6.30 -19.91
CA MET A 117 5.03 6.49 -18.51
C MET A 117 5.50 5.38 -17.57
N PHE A 118 6.03 4.28 -18.11
CA PHE A 118 6.54 3.13 -17.36
C PHE A 118 8.06 2.94 -17.49
N SER A 119 8.77 3.87 -18.13
CA SER A 119 10.20 3.76 -18.43
C SER A 119 11.14 4.26 -17.30
N TYR A 120 10.60 4.89 -16.26
CA TYR A 120 11.36 5.52 -15.18
C TYR A 120 11.82 4.48 -14.14
N ASN A 121 13.08 4.04 -14.25
CA ASN A 121 13.66 3.00 -13.37
C ASN A 121 13.51 3.33 -11.88
N ASP A 122 13.80 4.59 -11.52
CA ASP A 122 13.88 5.00 -10.12
C ASP A 122 12.54 4.92 -9.39
N ASP A 123 11.40 5.04 -10.08
CA ASP A 123 10.08 4.82 -9.49
C ASP A 123 9.93 3.39 -8.97
N TYR A 124 10.43 2.40 -9.71
CA TYR A 124 10.37 0.99 -9.30
C TYR A 124 11.36 0.68 -8.18
N ILE A 125 12.58 1.22 -8.28
CA ILE A 125 13.60 1.09 -7.22
C ILE A 125 13.11 1.76 -5.94
N TYR A 126 12.45 2.91 -6.04
CA TYR A 126 11.83 3.59 -4.91
C TYR A 126 10.78 2.75 -4.23
N VAL A 127 9.87 2.10 -4.96
CA VAL A 127 8.92 1.16 -4.36
C VAL A 127 9.64 0.07 -3.57
N CYS A 128 10.65 -0.58 -4.16
CA CYS A 128 11.38 -1.67 -3.50
C CYS A 128 12.20 -1.20 -2.29
N ALA A 129 12.93 -0.11 -2.42
CA ALA A 129 13.77 0.46 -1.37
C ALA A 129 12.89 0.98 -0.21
N PHE A 130 11.81 1.69 -0.54
CA PHE A 130 10.85 2.19 0.44
C PHE A 130 10.21 1.05 1.21
N SER A 131 9.79 -0.03 0.53
CA SER A 131 9.21 -1.19 1.19
C SER A 131 10.20 -1.91 2.12
N ALA A 132 11.49 -1.96 1.78
CA ALA A 132 12.52 -2.53 2.66
C ALA A 132 12.66 -1.77 3.97
N VAL A 133 12.56 -0.44 3.94
CA VAL A 133 12.76 0.43 5.11
C VAL A 133 11.47 0.83 5.82
N LEU A 134 10.31 0.46 5.28
CA LEU A 134 8.99 0.95 5.71
C LEU A 134 8.73 0.71 7.20
N LEU A 135 8.88 -0.53 7.68
CA LEU A 135 8.58 -0.88 9.07
C LEU A 135 9.47 -0.08 10.04
N HIS A 136 10.75 0.05 9.71
CA HIS A 136 11.70 0.83 10.49
C HIS A 136 11.30 2.32 10.56
N ARG A 137 11.07 2.96 9.40
CA ARG A 137 10.70 4.38 9.33
C ARG A 137 9.35 4.65 10.01
N PHE A 138 8.40 3.73 9.87
CA PHE A 138 7.09 3.85 10.50
C PHE A 138 7.21 3.81 12.02
N ARG A 139 7.92 2.82 12.58
CA ARG A 139 8.14 2.73 14.03
C ARG A 139 8.82 3.98 14.59
N LEU A 140 9.88 4.47 13.93
CA LEU A 140 10.56 5.70 14.34
C LEU A 140 9.62 6.92 14.32
N ARG A 141 8.76 7.05 13.30
CA ARG A 141 7.77 8.15 13.22
C ARG A 141 6.78 8.14 14.38
N LEU A 142 6.48 6.97 14.93
CA LEU A 142 5.59 6.80 16.08
C LEU A 142 6.31 7.00 17.42
N GLY A 143 7.60 7.29 17.43
CA GLY A 143 8.43 7.38 18.64
C GLY A 143 8.80 6.02 19.24
N LEU A 144 8.66 4.94 18.47
CA LEU A 144 9.07 3.60 18.87
C LEU A 144 10.51 3.31 18.43
N PRO A 145 11.19 2.34 19.06
CA PRO A 145 12.42 1.79 18.51
C PRO A 145 12.18 1.26 17.09
N GLY A 146 13.12 1.54 16.20
CA GLY A 146 13.14 0.92 14.87
C GLY A 146 13.31 -0.61 14.95
N VAL A 147 13.30 -1.26 13.80
CA VAL A 147 13.53 -2.71 13.71
C VAL A 147 14.98 -3.09 14.03
N SER A 148 15.18 -4.35 14.43
CA SER A 148 16.51 -4.90 14.75
C SER A 148 17.44 -4.98 13.53
N GLU A 149 18.75 -5.12 13.77
CA GLU A 149 19.73 -5.28 12.68
C GLU A 149 19.46 -6.50 11.80
N LYS A 150 18.98 -7.61 12.39
CA LYS A 150 18.60 -8.81 11.63
C LYS A 150 17.44 -8.52 10.67
N GLU A 151 16.45 -7.78 11.13
CA GLU A 151 15.31 -7.38 10.31
C GLU A 151 15.70 -6.40 9.21
N LYS A 152 16.62 -5.47 9.47
CA LYS A 152 17.16 -4.55 8.45
C LYS A 152 17.85 -5.30 7.32
N ILE A 153 18.76 -6.23 7.66
CA ILE A 153 19.47 -7.06 6.67
C ILE A 153 18.44 -7.91 5.91
N ALA A 154 17.52 -8.54 6.63
CA ALA A 154 16.53 -9.41 6.01
C ALA A 154 15.62 -8.68 5.02
N SER A 155 15.11 -7.50 5.40
CA SER A 155 14.22 -6.71 4.53
C SER A 155 14.96 -6.18 3.30
N HIS A 156 16.20 -5.72 3.44
CA HIS A 156 17.04 -5.30 2.33
C HIS A 156 17.27 -6.44 1.34
N LYS A 157 17.70 -7.62 1.80
CA LYS A 157 17.89 -8.78 0.92
C LYS A 157 16.59 -9.23 0.27
N PHE A 158 15.50 -9.27 1.04
CA PHE A 158 14.19 -9.68 0.53
C PHE A 158 13.76 -8.83 -0.66
N TRP A 159 13.77 -7.51 -0.50
CA TRP A 159 13.34 -6.59 -1.55
C TRP A 159 14.38 -6.43 -2.66
N GLY A 160 15.66 -6.59 -2.36
CA GLY A 160 16.72 -6.66 -3.37
C GLY A 160 16.52 -7.85 -4.31
N GLU A 161 16.25 -9.05 -3.79
CA GLU A 161 15.93 -10.21 -4.62
C GLU A 161 14.59 -10.07 -5.36
N LEU A 162 13.57 -9.49 -4.73
CA LEU A 162 12.28 -9.24 -5.38
C LEU A 162 12.42 -8.22 -6.53
N SER A 163 13.24 -7.18 -6.36
CA SER A 163 13.47 -6.14 -7.37
C SER A 163 13.93 -6.70 -8.72
N LYS A 164 14.71 -7.81 -8.70
CA LYS A 164 15.23 -8.49 -9.89
C LYS A 164 14.14 -9.13 -10.76
N LEU A 165 12.95 -9.34 -10.20
CA LEU A 165 11.82 -9.94 -10.91
C LEU A 165 11.01 -8.90 -11.69
N PHE A 166 11.10 -7.63 -11.32
CA PHE A 166 10.34 -6.56 -11.97
C PHE A 166 11.02 -6.08 -13.25
N ARG A 167 10.20 -5.55 -14.15
CA ARG A 167 10.62 -4.99 -15.43
C ARG A 167 10.00 -3.61 -15.61
N SER A 168 10.77 -2.67 -16.15
CA SER A 168 10.23 -1.41 -16.65
C SER A 168 9.78 -1.57 -18.12
N GLU A 169 9.31 -0.47 -18.71
CA GLU A 169 8.84 -0.45 -20.09
C GLU A 169 9.84 -1.06 -21.08
N ASN A 170 9.32 -1.75 -22.10
CA ASN A 170 10.11 -2.52 -23.08
C ASN A 170 10.89 -3.71 -22.49
N ASP A 171 10.38 -4.30 -21.39
CA ASP A 171 10.95 -5.49 -20.74
C ASP A 171 12.37 -5.27 -20.21
N MET A 172 12.68 -4.02 -19.82
CA MET A 172 14.00 -3.67 -19.32
C MET A 172 14.15 -4.11 -17.86
N PRO A 173 15.23 -4.85 -17.49
CA PRO A 173 15.55 -5.14 -16.10
C PRO A 173 15.73 -3.87 -15.28
N LEU A 174 15.22 -3.86 -14.05
CA LEU A 174 15.54 -2.82 -13.09
C LEU A 174 17.03 -2.88 -12.70
N HIS A 175 17.59 -1.73 -12.35
CA HIS A 175 18.98 -1.59 -11.92
C HIS A 175 19.12 -0.51 -10.84
N GLY A 176 20.25 -0.53 -10.12
CA GLY A 176 20.54 0.49 -9.11
C GLY A 176 19.82 0.32 -7.77
N TYR A 177 19.39 -0.90 -7.42
CA TYR A 177 18.93 -1.16 -6.05
C TYR A 177 20.07 -0.90 -5.05
N PRO A 178 19.83 -0.18 -3.94
CA PRO A 178 20.89 0.20 -3.00
C PRO A 178 21.64 -1.00 -2.40
N GLU A 179 22.93 -0.81 -2.10
CA GLU A 179 23.84 -1.88 -1.68
C GLU A 179 23.53 -2.43 -0.27
N ASP A 180 22.92 -1.61 0.60
CA ASP A 180 22.56 -1.95 1.97
C ASP A 180 21.29 -1.22 2.45
N PHE A 181 20.82 -1.55 3.65
CA PHE A 181 19.62 -0.97 4.25
C PHE A 181 19.72 0.56 4.43
N ASP A 182 20.88 1.06 4.85
CA ASP A 182 21.10 2.50 5.01
C ASP A 182 21.16 3.22 3.66
N GLY A 183 21.62 2.54 2.61
CA GLY A 183 21.52 2.96 1.22
C GLY A 183 20.08 3.11 0.77
N CYS A 184 19.19 2.18 1.15
CA CYS A 184 17.76 2.32 0.92
C CYS A 184 17.19 3.56 1.64
N LEU A 185 17.62 3.84 2.87
CA LEU A 185 17.21 5.04 3.59
C LEU A 185 17.64 6.33 2.86
N ARG A 186 18.93 6.43 2.50
CA ARG A 186 19.47 7.59 1.77
C ARG A 186 18.77 7.78 0.43
N PHE A 187 18.63 6.71 -0.35
CA PHE A 187 17.93 6.73 -1.64
C PHE A 187 16.49 7.23 -1.48
N CYS A 188 15.75 6.72 -0.49
CA CYS A 188 14.37 7.17 -0.24
C CYS A 188 14.32 8.65 0.14
N GLU A 189 15.22 9.12 1.00
CA GLU A 189 15.25 10.52 1.42
C GLU A 189 15.59 11.46 0.26
N GLU A 190 16.60 11.12 -0.54
CA GLU A 190 16.96 11.85 -1.76
C GLU A 190 15.81 11.88 -2.76
N TYR A 191 15.22 10.70 -3.04
CA TYR A 191 14.08 10.58 -3.95
C TYR A 191 12.89 11.41 -3.46
N GLU A 192 12.55 11.36 -2.16
CA GLU A 192 11.39 12.04 -1.58
C GLU A 192 11.55 13.56 -1.50
N THR A 193 12.76 14.04 -1.22
CA THR A 193 13.06 15.48 -1.09
C THR A 193 13.40 16.17 -2.41
N ALA A 194 13.69 15.39 -3.46
CA ALA A 194 13.88 15.94 -4.81
C ALA A 194 12.66 16.77 -5.23
N PRO A 195 12.85 17.96 -5.84
CA PRO A 195 11.76 18.77 -6.36
C PRO A 195 10.89 17.97 -7.33
N LYS A 196 9.58 17.99 -7.11
CA LYS A 196 8.60 17.29 -7.95
C LYS A 196 7.58 18.26 -8.54
N PRO A 197 7.02 17.93 -9.72
CA PRO A 197 5.81 18.60 -10.18
C PRO A 197 4.70 18.38 -9.16
N LYS A 198 3.65 19.21 -9.22
CA LYS A 198 2.46 19.07 -8.39
C LYS A 198 1.30 18.60 -9.25
N PRO A 199 1.27 17.31 -9.66
CA PRO A 199 0.27 16.81 -10.60
C PRO A 199 -1.13 16.86 -9.96
N GLU A 200 -2.09 17.46 -10.65
CA GLU A 200 -3.49 17.51 -10.20
C GLU A 200 -4.11 16.11 -10.12
N ARG A 201 -3.78 15.23 -11.08
CA ARG A 201 -4.14 13.81 -11.01
C ARG A 201 -3.56 13.14 -9.76
N GLY A 202 -2.34 13.51 -9.35
CA GLY A 202 -1.71 13.02 -8.13
C GLY A 202 -2.49 13.43 -6.88
N ASN A 203 -2.98 14.67 -6.82
CA ASN A 203 -3.89 15.11 -5.76
C ASN A 203 -5.13 14.21 -5.71
N LEU A 204 -5.83 14.05 -6.84
CA LEU A 204 -7.05 13.26 -6.90
C LEU A 204 -6.83 11.79 -6.49
N ILE A 205 -5.72 11.18 -6.90
CA ILE A 205 -5.36 9.83 -6.46
C ILE A 205 -5.15 9.78 -4.94
N ALA A 206 -4.33 10.67 -4.39
CA ALA A 206 -4.01 10.67 -2.97
C ALA A 206 -5.26 10.95 -2.12
N SER A 207 -6.10 11.91 -2.55
CA SER A 207 -7.41 12.20 -1.97
C SER A 207 -8.33 10.98 -2.01
N ALA A 208 -8.43 10.27 -3.15
CA ALA A 208 -9.26 9.07 -3.27
C ALA A 208 -8.80 7.95 -2.34
N ILE A 209 -7.49 7.73 -2.24
CA ILE A 209 -6.94 6.71 -1.34
C ILE A 209 -7.19 7.06 0.14
N TYR A 210 -6.98 8.33 0.52
CA TYR A 210 -7.25 8.77 1.90
C TYR A 210 -8.74 8.69 2.22
N GLU A 211 -9.59 9.15 1.32
CA GLU A 211 -11.04 9.10 1.47
C GLU A 211 -11.55 7.65 1.56
N GLN A 212 -11.01 6.73 0.75
CA GLN A 212 -11.40 5.31 0.81
C GLN A 212 -11.16 4.72 2.21
N PHE A 213 -10.02 5.02 2.81
CA PHE A 213 -9.70 4.55 4.17
C PHE A 213 -10.67 5.15 5.19
N VAL A 214 -10.89 6.46 5.11
CA VAL A 214 -11.78 7.18 6.04
C VAL A 214 -13.21 6.65 5.92
N PHE A 215 -13.75 6.62 4.70
CA PHE A 215 -15.09 6.13 4.37
C PHE A 215 -15.34 4.69 4.85
N ARG A 216 -14.31 3.84 4.83
CA ARG A 216 -14.44 2.43 5.23
C ARG A 216 -14.45 2.24 6.75
N TYR A 217 -13.65 3.01 7.49
CA TYR A 217 -13.35 2.71 8.90
C TYR A 217 -13.85 3.74 9.91
N PHE A 218 -14.25 4.92 9.47
CA PHE A 218 -14.77 5.97 10.34
C PHE A 218 -16.25 6.20 10.03
N PRO A 219 -17.09 6.42 11.04
CA PRO A 219 -18.43 6.96 10.81
C PRO A 219 -18.31 8.39 10.25
N GLU A 220 -19.31 8.83 9.50
CA GLU A 220 -19.31 10.10 8.76
C GLU A 220 -18.91 11.30 9.65
N GLU A 221 -19.40 11.34 10.89
CA GLU A 221 -19.14 12.41 11.86
C GLU A 221 -17.67 12.45 12.33
N LEU A 222 -16.92 11.37 12.14
CA LEU A 222 -15.51 11.24 12.50
C LEU A 222 -14.58 11.19 11.29
N HIS A 223 -15.09 11.44 10.07
CA HIS A 223 -14.23 11.48 8.88
C HIS A 223 -13.09 12.49 9.01
N TRP A 224 -13.37 13.66 9.59
CA TRP A 224 -12.34 14.67 9.86
C TRP A 224 -11.18 14.09 10.69
N LEU A 225 -11.46 13.25 11.69
CA LEU A 225 -10.44 12.63 12.54
C LEU A 225 -9.64 11.59 11.76
N GLY A 226 -10.31 10.79 10.91
CA GLY A 226 -9.65 9.85 10.01
C GLY A 226 -8.66 10.54 9.07
N HIS A 227 -9.04 11.68 8.48
CA HIS A 227 -8.12 12.48 7.67
C HIS A 227 -6.96 13.04 8.48
N GLN A 228 -7.20 13.54 9.69
CA GLN A 228 -6.14 14.03 10.57
C GLN A 228 -5.15 12.91 10.93
N LEU A 229 -5.64 11.70 11.19
CA LEU A 229 -4.81 10.53 11.46
C LEU A 229 -3.89 10.23 10.27
N ILE A 230 -4.44 10.08 9.06
CA ILE A 230 -3.63 9.80 7.87
C ILE A 230 -2.60 10.91 7.63
N ARG A 231 -3.03 12.18 7.63
CA ARG A 231 -2.15 13.33 7.38
C ARG A 231 -1.06 13.46 8.45
N SER A 232 -1.32 13.05 9.69
CA SER A 232 -0.32 13.05 10.77
C SER A 232 0.78 11.99 10.58
N LEU A 233 0.49 10.93 9.84
CA LEU A 233 1.38 9.80 9.63
C LEU A 233 2.02 9.77 8.23
N ALA A 234 1.44 10.50 7.27
CA ALA A 234 1.94 10.62 5.91
C ALA A 234 3.26 11.41 5.85
N LEU A 235 4.01 11.22 4.75
CA LEU A 235 5.22 12.01 4.52
C LEU A 235 4.86 13.47 4.23
N PRO A 236 5.49 14.46 4.89
CA PRO A 236 5.25 15.88 4.60
C PRO A 236 5.51 16.24 3.13
N THR A 237 6.56 15.68 2.52
CA THR A 237 6.90 15.88 1.10
C THR A 237 5.83 15.36 0.17
N THR A 238 5.20 14.22 0.48
CA THR A 238 4.08 13.68 -0.28
C THR A 238 2.84 14.56 -0.14
N LEU A 239 2.49 15.00 1.08
CA LEU A 239 1.36 15.91 1.29
C LEU A 239 1.56 17.21 0.49
N GLU A 240 2.75 17.78 0.52
CA GLU A 240 3.07 19.00 -0.23
C GLU A 240 2.99 18.79 -1.75
N THR A 241 3.60 17.71 -2.26
CA THR A 241 3.60 17.38 -3.69
C THR A 241 2.19 17.15 -4.21
N MET A 242 1.38 16.43 -3.43
CA MET A 242 -0.02 16.15 -3.73
C MET A 242 -0.96 17.29 -3.36
N GLN A 243 -0.46 18.42 -2.86
CA GLN A 243 -1.27 19.59 -2.51
C GLN A 243 -2.37 19.24 -1.48
N ILE A 244 -2.11 18.28 -0.59
CA ILE A 244 -3.00 17.91 0.51
C ILE A 244 -2.62 18.75 1.71
N ASP A 245 -3.62 19.34 2.36
CA ASP A 245 -3.37 20.16 3.53
C ASP A 245 -2.68 19.36 4.64
N PRO A 246 -1.70 19.96 5.34
CA PRO A 246 -1.05 19.29 6.45
C PRO A 246 -2.05 18.96 7.57
N PRO A 247 -1.70 18.02 8.47
CA PRO A 247 -2.48 17.82 9.69
C PRO A 247 -2.50 19.11 10.53
N LEU A 248 -3.56 19.28 11.31
CA LEU A 248 -3.63 20.30 12.34
C LEU A 248 -2.44 20.15 13.30
N PRO A 249 -1.83 21.24 13.81
CA PRO A 249 -0.63 21.15 14.63
C PRO A 249 -0.77 20.20 15.83
N MET A 250 -1.91 20.21 16.50
CA MET A 250 -2.20 19.29 17.61
C MET A 250 -2.30 17.84 17.14
N ALA A 251 -2.96 17.58 16.01
CA ALA A 251 -3.08 16.23 15.45
C ALA A 251 -1.71 15.66 15.04
N LYS A 252 -0.87 16.49 14.42
CA LYS A 252 0.52 16.16 14.05
C LYS A 252 1.33 15.66 15.24
N GLU A 253 1.14 16.26 16.42
CA GLU A 253 1.89 15.93 17.62
C GLU A 253 1.31 14.77 18.43
N ILE A 254 -0.02 14.63 18.45
CA ILE A 254 -0.70 13.67 19.35
C ILE A 254 -0.97 12.34 18.66
N LEU A 255 -1.46 12.34 17.43
CA LEU A 255 -1.94 11.12 16.78
C LEU A 255 -0.81 10.10 16.53
N PRO A 256 0.40 10.47 16.09
CA PRO A 256 1.51 9.52 15.98
C PRO A 256 1.90 8.91 17.33
N LYS A 257 1.88 9.70 18.41
CA LYS A 257 2.20 9.21 19.77
C LYS A 257 1.10 8.27 20.29
N LEU A 258 -0.17 8.56 19.98
CA LEU A 258 -1.28 7.68 20.34
C LEU A 258 -1.18 6.33 19.62
N VAL A 259 -0.91 6.33 18.31
CA VAL A 259 -0.69 5.09 17.55
C VAL A 259 0.56 4.37 18.05
N GLY A 260 1.64 5.10 18.34
CA GLY A 260 2.84 4.55 18.96
C GLY A 260 2.56 3.89 20.31
N PHE A 261 1.76 4.52 21.16
CA PHE A 261 1.34 3.94 22.44
C PHE A 261 0.53 2.64 22.26
N ILE A 262 -0.40 2.61 21.30
CA ILE A 262 -1.19 1.40 20.99
C ILE A 262 -0.27 0.25 20.55
N LEU A 263 0.66 0.52 19.63
CA LEU A 263 1.61 -0.50 19.16
C LEU A 263 2.58 -0.93 20.26
N TRP A 264 3.11 0.00 21.06
CA TRP A 264 3.94 -0.33 22.22
C TRP A 264 3.19 -1.21 23.23
N TYR A 265 1.93 -0.89 23.51
CA TYR A 265 1.10 -1.67 24.42
C TYR A 265 0.94 -3.10 23.91
N LYS A 266 0.62 -3.24 22.62
CA LYS A 266 0.49 -4.54 21.96
C LYS A 266 1.82 -5.33 21.97
N ASP A 267 2.91 -4.69 21.58
CA ASP A 267 4.26 -5.26 21.59
C ASP A 267 4.67 -5.71 23.01
N THR A 268 4.20 -5.04 24.06
CA THR A 268 4.62 -5.31 25.44
C THR A 268 3.72 -6.31 26.16
N TYR A 269 2.40 -6.25 25.93
CA TYR A 269 1.41 -6.91 26.80
C TYR A 269 0.52 -7.95 26.11
N GLU A 270 0.41 -7.95 24.78
CA GLU A 270 -0.38 -8.95 24.06
C GLU A 270 0.47 -10.16 23.67
N ASP A 271 -0.14 -11.33 23.50
CA ASP A 271 0.54 -12.50 22.94
C ASP A 271 0.83 -12.27 21.46
N ASP A 272 1.97 -12.76 20.98
CA ASP A 272 2.23 -12.79 19.54
C ASP A 272 1.20 -13.71 18.86
N PRO A 273 0.64 -13.31 17.70
CA PRO A 273 -0.41 -14.08 17.06
C PRO A 273 0.10 -15.46 16.63
N PRO A 274 -0.69 -16.54 16.81
CA PRO A 274 -0.25 -17.90 16.53
C PRO A 274 -0.27 -18.26 15.04
N ARG A 275 -0.87 -17.41 14.20
CA ARG A 275 -1.02 -17.60 12.75
C ARG A 275 -0.84 -16.27 12.06
N SER A 276 -0.26 -16.32 10.86
CA SER A 276 -0.16 -15.17 9.98
C SER A 276 -1.51 -14.79 9.37
N TYR A 277 -1.58 -13.58 8.85
CA TYR A 277 -2.75 -13.07 8.13
C TYR A 277 -3.13 -13.94 6.93
N ILE A 278 -2.14 -14.39 6.15
CA ILE A 278 -2.40 -15.24 4.99
C ILE A 278 -2.96 -16.61 5.39
N GLU A 279 -2.44 -17.23 6.46
CA GLU A 279 -2.96 -18.50 6.98
C GLU A 279 -4.41 -18.33 7.46
N MET A 280 -4.73 -17.21 8.12
CA MET A 280 -6.10 -16.89 8.52
C MET A 280 -7.04 -16.77 7.30
N ARG A 281 -6.57 -16.15 6.21
CA ARG A 281 -7.34 -15.96 4.97
C ARG A 281 -7.54 -17.28 4.21
N GLU A 282 -6.50 -18.11 4.13
CA GLU A 282 -6.59 -19.43 3.51
C GLU A 282 -7.51 -20.38 4.30
N ALA A 283 -7.60 -20.22 5.61
CA ALA A 283 -8.51 -20.97 6.46
C ALA A 283 -9.99 -20.52 6.37
N MET A 284 -10.30 -19.40 5.70
CA MET A 284 -11.68 -18.92 5.58
C MET A 284 -12.56 -19.92 4.80
N SER A 285 -13.79 -20.13 5.29
CA SER A 285 -14.81 -20.88 4.56
C SER A 285 -15.24 -20.15 3.28
N GLN A 286 -15.85 -20.87 2.35
CA GLN A 286 -16.39 -20.24 1.13
C GLN A 286 -17.43 -19.15 1.46
N GLU A 287 -18.26 -19.36 2.49
CA GLU A 287 -19.25 -18.38 2.95
C GLU A 287 -18.59 -17.11 3.48
N GLN A 288 -17.55 -17.24 4.32
CA GLN A 288 -16.79 -16.11 4.82
C GLN A 288 -16.14 -15.32 3.67
N ARG A 289 -15.54 -16.01 2.69
CA ARG A 289 -14.95 -15.34 1.52
C ARG A 289 -16.00 -14.58 0.70
N ARG A 290 -17.19 -15.17 0.49
CA ARG A 290 -18.30 -14.49 -0.19
C ARG A 290 -18.75 -13.25 0.57
N ALA A 291 -18.93 -13.36 1.88
CA ALA A 291 -19.33 -12.23 2.72
C ALA A 291 -18.34 -11.05 2.64
N VAL A 292 -17.03 -11.35 2.66
CA VAL A 292 -15.99 -10.32 2.48
C VAL A 292 -16.08 -9.69 1.09
N MET A 293 -16.19 -10.49 0.03
CA MET A 293 -16.30 -9.98 -1.34
C MET A 293 -17.54 -9.12 -1.55
N ASP A 294 -18.67 -9.50 -0.97
CA ASP A 294 -19.92 -8.73 -1.07
C ASP A 294 -19.83 -7.41 -0.31
N SER A 295 -19.16 -7.40 0.85
CA SER A 295 -18.84 -6.17 1.57
C SER A 295 -17.95 -5.22 0.75
N ILE A 296 -16.90 -5.74 0.12
CA ILE A 296 -16.01 -4.97 -0.77
C ILE A 296 -16.80 -4.37 -1.94
N ARG A 297 -17.61 -5.19 -2.63
CA ARG A 297 -18.43 -4.75 -3.76
C ARG A 297 -19.42 -3.66 -3.34
N LYS A 298 -20.02 -3.78 -2.17
CA LYS A 298 -20.94 -2.76 -1.64
C LYS A 298 -20.21 -1.43 -1.43
N LEU A 299 -19.02 -1.44 -0.82
CA LEU A 299 -18.21 -0.24 -0.63
C LEU A 299 -17.83 0.40 -1.97
N ASP A 300 -17.39 -0.41 -2.94
CA ASP A 300 -16.99 0.09 -4.26
C ASP A 300 -18.15 0.69 -5.07
N LYS A 301 -19.38 0.24 -4.85
CA LYS A 301 -20.57 0.85 -5.46
C LYS A 301 -20.93 2.22 -4.88
N GLN A 302 -20.63 2.43 -3.60
CA GLN A 302 -21.02 3.64 -2.86
C GLN A 302 -19.95 4.72 -2.93
N PHE A 303 -18.68 4.31 -2.94
CA PHE A 303 -17.54 5.22 -2.84
C PHE A 303 -17.43 6.27 -3.96
N PRO A 304 -17.67 5.97 -5.26
CA PRO A 304 -17.54 6.96 -6.32
C PRO A 304 -18.43 8.19 -6.14
N ALA A 305 -19.68 7.98 -5.70
CA ALA A 305 -20.61 9.08 -5.44
C ALA A 305 -20.20 9.92 -4.23
N HIS A 306 -19.73 9.27 -3.17
CA HIS A 306 -19.15 9.94 -2.00
C HIS A 306 -17.92 10.77 -2.38
N PHE A 307 -17.00 10.21 -3.17
CA PHE A 307 -15.79 10.90 -3.59
C PHE A 307 -16.11 12.11 -4.49
N ALA A 308 -16.99 11.94 -5.47
CA ALA A 308 -17.37 13.03 -6.37
C ALA A 308 -18.06 14.19 -5.64
N SER A 309 -18.88 13.92 -4.61
CA SER A 309 -19.56 14.98 -3.86
C SER A 309 -18.59 15.88 -3.09
N LEU A 310 -17.41 15.37 -2.74
CA LEU A 310 -16.39 16.10 -1.99
C LEU A 310 -15.40 16.83 -2.89
N TYR A 311 -14.96 16.20 -3.99
CA TYR A 311 -13.79 16.67 -4.73
C TYR A 311 -14.09 17.22 -6.13
N LYS A 312 -15.30 17.03 -6.69
CA LYS A 312 -15.64 17.52 -8.03
C LYS A 312 -15.56 19.04 -8.16
N ASP A 313 -16.17 19.74 -7.21
CA ASP A 313 -16.30 21.20 -7.20
C ASP A 313 -15.37 21.85 -6.16
N ASP A 314 -14.23 21.22 -5.85
CA ASP A 314 -13.26 21.76 -4.89
C ASP A 314 -12.75 23.13 -5.36
N PRO A 315 -13.04 24.22 -4.62
CA PRO A 315 -12.62 25.57 -5.01
C PRO A 315 -11.10 25.72 -5.14
N LYS A 316 -10.32 24.89 -4.43
CA LYS A 316 -8.85 24.88 -4.50
C LYS A 316 -8.35 24.54 -5.91
N PHE A 317 -9.14 23.76 -6.66
CA PHE A 317 -8.81 23.28 -8.00
C PHE A 317 -9.78 23.83 -9.05
N ALA A 318 -10.35 25.02 -8.82
CA ALA A 318 -11.21 25.69 -9.79
C ALA A 318 -10.49 25.86 -11.13
N GLY A 319 -11.08 25.29 -12.19
CA GLY A 319 -10.51 25.29 -13.54
C GLY A 319 -9.65 24.06 -13.89
N CYS A 320 -9.39 23.16 -12.94
CA CYS A 320 -8.75 21.88 -13.20
C CYS A 320 -9.67 20.99 -14.07
N PRO A 321 -9.20 20.48 -15.23
CA PRO A 321 -10.01 19.64 -16.10
C PRO A 321 -10.34 18.29 -15.46
N PHE A 322 -9.49 17.76 -14.57
CA PHE A 322 -9.67 16.44 -13.96
C PHE A 322 -10.70 16.45 -12.83
N HIS A 323 -10.72 17.48 -12.00
CA HIS A 323 -11.75 17.66 -10.98
C HIS A 323 -13.12 17.87 -11.64
N ALA A 324 -13.19 18.74 -12.66
CA ALA A 324 -14.42 19.00 -13.41
C ALA A 324 -14.94 17.76 -14.18
N ALA A 325 -14.03 16.89 -14.62
CA ALA A 325 -14.37 15.65 -15.33
C ALA A 325 -14.87 14.53 -14.41
N LEU A 326 -14.81 14.69 -13.08
CA LEU A 326 -15.39 13.70 -12.16
C LEU A 326 -16.89 13.52 -12.46
N PRO A 327 -17.37 12.29 -12.70
CA PRO A 327 -18.77 12.07 -12.99
C PRO A 327 -19.66 12.53 -11.84
N SER A 328 -20.84 13.08 -12.15
CA SER A 328 -21.89 13.19 -11.16
C SER A 328 -22.56 11.82 -11.05
N TYR A 329 -22.18 11.05 -10.03
CA TYR A 329 -22.75 9.74 -9.79
C TYR A 329 -24.14 9.89 -9.17
N GLU A 330 -25.20 9.56 -9.91
CA GLU A 330 -26.55 9.39 -9.35
C GLU A 330 -26.76 7.90 -9.00
N GLY A 331 -26.59 7.55 -7.72
CA GLY A 331 -26.83 6.18 -7.21
C GLY A 331 -25.62 5.23 -7.26
N GLU A 332 -25.88 3.93 -7.11
CA GLU A 332 -24.86 2.87 -7.14
C GLU A 332 -24.41 2.59 -8.58
N ILE A 333 -23.10 2.64 -8.86
CA ILE A 333 -22.55 2.34 -10.19
C ILE A 333 -21.81 0.99 -10.18
N GLU A 334 -22.13 0.13 -11.16
CA GLU A 334 -21.43 -1.13 -11.39
C GLU A 334 -20.34 -0.95 -12.46
N PHE A 335 -19.07 -0.97 -12.05
CA PHE A 335 -17.94 -0.94 -12.99
C PHE A 335 -17.65 -2.33 -13.57
N LYS A 336 -17.43 -2.40 -14.89
CA LYS A 336 -17.06 -3.65 -15.60
C LYS A 336 -15.71 -3.48 -16.32
N PRO A 337 -14.61 -4.07 -15.83
CA PRO A 337 -13.32 -4.00 -16.52
C PRO A 337 -13.39 -4.73 -17.86
N SER A 338 -12.50 -4.35 -18.80
CA SER A 338 -12.32 -5.11 -20.03
C SER A 338 -11.88 -6.54 -19.73
N VAL A 339 -12.29 -7.50 -20.58
CA VAL A 339 -11.98 -8.93 -20.40
C VAL A 339 -10.47 -9.14 -20.28
N THR A 340 -9.68 -8.49 -21.12
CA THR A 340 -8.22 -8.57 -21.12
C THR A 340 -7.60 -8.12 -19.79
N VAL A 341 -8.06 -7.00 -19.22
CA VAL A 341 -7.55 -6.49 -17.95
C VAL A 341 -7.94 -7.44 -16.81
N ARG A 342 -9.17 -7.94 -16.82
CA ARG A 342 -9.65 -8.91 -15.83
C ARG A 342 -8.82 -10.20 -15.82
N ASP A 343 -8.48 -10.71 -16.99
CA ASP A 343 -7.73 -11.97 -17.12
C ASP A 343 -6.28 -11.80 -16.65
N ILE A 344 -5.65 -10.64 -16.89
CA ILE A 344 -4.32 -10.30 -16.33
C ILE A 344 -4.41 -10.17 -14.80
N GLU A 345 -5.42 -9.45 -14.30
CA GLU A 345 -5.64 -9.20 -12.87
C GLU A 345 -5.82 -10.50 -12.06
N ALA A 346 -6.47 -11.51 -12.63
CA ALA A 346 -6.65 -12.82 -12.00
C ALA A 346 -5.32 -13.56 -11.78
N VAL A 347 -4.32 -13.34 -12.64
CA VAL A 347 -2.97 -13.93 -12.48
C VAL A 347 -2.17 -13.21 -11.39
N VAL A 348 -2.32 -11.89 -11.29
CA VAL A 348 -1.59 -11.03 -10.34
C VAL A 348 -1.86 -11.44 -8.90
N SER A 349 -3.13 -11.54 -8.52
CA SER A 349 -3.51 -11.89 -7.13
C SER A 349 -3.21 -13.33 -6.77
N GLY A 350 -2.96 -14.19 -7.77
CA GLY A 350 -2.86 -15.63 -7.60
C GLY A 350 -4.11 -16.24 -6.96
N ASP A 351 -3.91 -17.40 -6.33
CA ASP A 351 -4.92 -18.16 -5.60
C ASP A 351 -5.07 -17.73 -4.13
N VAL A 352 -4.40 -16.64 -3.74
CA VAL A 352 -4.29 -16.16 -2.36
C VAL A 352 -5.33 -15.07 -2.09
N GLY A 353 -5.88 -15.07 -0.87
CA GLY A 353 -6.91 -14.12 -0.45
C GLY A 353 -8.35 -14.60 -0.75
N VAL A 354 -9.29 -13.67 -0.82
CA VAL A 354 -10.73 -13.96 -1.01
C VAL A 354 -11.12 -14.26 -2.48
N ALA A 355 -10.17 -14.13 -3.40
CA ALA A 355 -10.39 -14.27 -4.84
C ALA A 355 -10.91 -15.65 -5.29
N LYS A 356 -10.77 -16.70 -4.47
CA LYS A 356 -11.30 -18.05 -4.73
C LYS A 356 -12.83 -18.20 -4.65
N ALA A 357 -13.57 -17.14 -4.28
CA ALA A 357 -15.03 -17.21 -4.13
C ALA A 357 -15.84 -16.80 -5.38
N GLY A 358 -15.15 -16.51 -6.50
CA GLY A 358 -15.74 -16.06 -7.77
C GLY A 358 -16.27 -17.19 -8.65
#